data_AF-A0A1C4MA50-F1
#
_entry.id   AF-A0A1C4MA50-F1
#
_cell.length_a   1.000
_cell.length_b   1.000
_cell.length_c   1.000
_cell.angle_alpha   90.00
_cell.angle_beta   90.00
_cell.angle_gamma   90.00
#
_symmetry.space_group_name_H-M   'P 1'
#
loop_
_entity.id
_entity.type
_entity.pdbx_description
1 polymer ?
#
loop_
_entity_poly.entity_id
_entity_poly.type
_entity_poly.pdbx_seq_one_letter_code
_entity_poly.pdbx_strand_id
1 'polypeptide(L)'
;MNDTYFEFGTPVDRWNRAGMFFEAKEYTTAVRILRGLVAEAPGHTAARLLLARAYYHSAQLGRAETELRAILDRDPVESYATLLLGRTLERQGRDAEAAPYLRLAAAMTGSE
;
A
#
# COMPACT_ATOMS: atom_id res chain seq x y z
N MET A 1 21.81 7.50 13.32
CA MET A 1 20.50 7.07 13.87
C MET A 1 20.29 5.63 13.43
N ASN A 2 20.23 4.71 14.39
CA ASN A 2 20.43 3.28 14.19
C ASN A 2 19.25 2.65 13.41
N ASP A 3 19.50 2.12 12.21
CA ASP A 3 18.50 1.44 11.36
C ASP A 3 17.84 0.24 12.08
N THR A 4 18.57 -0.31 13.06
CA THR A 4 18.25 -1.49 13.85
C THR A 4 16.98 -1.37 14.70
N TYR A 5 16.53 -0.16 15.04
CA TYR A 5 15.30 0.00 15.84
C TYR A 5 14.05 -0.44 15.06
N PHE A 6 14.03 -0.26 13.74
CA PHE A 6 12.88 -0.60 12.90
C PHE A 6 12.86 -2.08 12.48
N GLU A 7 14.00 -2.76 12.61
CA GLU A 7 14.21 -4.15 12.21
C GLU A 7 14.15 -5.12 13.40
N PHE A 8 14.23 -4.62 14.64
CA PHE A 8 14.12 -5.43 15.85
C PHE A 8 12.68 -5.87 16.13
N GLY A 9 12.49 -7.17 16.34
CA GLY A 9 11.21 -7.79 16.70
C GLY A 9 10.77 -8.88 15.73
N THR A 10 9.78 -9.68 16.12
CA THR A 10 9.15 -10.65 15.21
C THR A 10 8.45 -9.91 14.06
N PRO A 11 8.17 -10.58 12.92
CA PRO A 11 7.39 -9.96 11.84
C PRO A 11 6.02 -9.42 12.31
N VAL A 12 5.41 -10.05 13.32
CA VAL A 12 4.17 -9.58 13.95
C VAL A 12 4.39 -8.29 14.74
N ASP A 13 5.46 -8.19 15.52
CA ASP A 13 5.78 -6.96 16.26
C ASP A 13 6.05 -5.78 15.29
N ARG A 14 6.83 -6.03 14.24
CA ARG A 14 7.08 -5.03 13.20
C ARG A 14 5.81 -4.64 12.44
N TRP A 15 4.90 -5.59 12.19
CA TRP A 15 3.59 -5.30 11.58
C TRP A 15 2.75 -4.36 12.45
N ASN A 16 2.63 -4.67 13.74
CA ASN A 16 1.90 -3.81 14.68
C ASN A 16 2.53 -2.40 14.75
N ARG A 17 3.86 -2.33 14.85
CA ARG A 17 4.59 -1.05 14.87
C ARG A 17 4.38 -0.23 13.61
N ALA A 18 4.42 -0.87 12.43
CA ALA A 18 4.11 -0.22 11.17
C ALA A 18 2.70 0.36 11.14
N GLY A 19 1.71 -0.39 11.66
CA GLY A 19 0.34 0.09 11.86
C GLY A 19 0.29 1.35 12.73
N MET A 20 0.95 1.33 13.89
CA MET A 20 1.00 2.47 14.80
C MET A 20 1.59 3.73 14.16
N PHE A 21 2.72 3.61 13.44
CA PHE A 21 3.30 4.75 12.72
C PHE A 21 2.40 5.24 11.59
N PHE A 22 1.71 4.33 10.90
CA PHE A 22 0.75 4.70 9.87
C PHE A 22 -0.42 5.49 10.46
N GLU A 23 -0.98 5.05 11.59
CA GLU A 23 -2.07 5.73 12.30
C GLU A 23 -1.63 7.09 12.85
N ALA A 24 -0.38 7.19 13.30
CA ALA A 24 0.25 8.45 13.70
C ALA A 24 0.54 9.41 12.53
N LYS A 25 0.22 9.02 11.28
CA LYS A 25 0.54 9.75 10.05
C LYS A 25 2.04 9.90 9.76
N GLU A 26 2.86 9.11 10.46
CA GLU A 26 4.30 8.99 10.26
C GLU A 26 4.58 8.00 9.11
N TYR A 27 4.05 8.32 7.92
CA TYR A 27 4.03 7.41 6.77
C TYR A 27 5.43 7.00 6.31
N THR A 28 6.40 7.91 6.35
CA THR A 28 7.79 7.62 5.96
C THR A 28 8.43 6.59 6.89
N THR A 29 8.11 6.64 8.18
CA THR A 29 8.59 5.67 9.18
C THR A 29 7.91 4.33 8.99
N ALA A 30 6.59 4.33 8.77
CA ALA A 30 5.84 3.11 8.44
C ALA A 30 6.40 2.41 7.18
N VAL A 31 6.70 3.17 6.11
CA VAL A 31 7.31 2.65 4.87
C VAL A 31 8.60 1.88 5.15
N ARG A 32 9.49 2.40 6.01
CA ARG A 32 10.78 1.75 6.32
C ARG A 32 10.58 0.36 6.92
N ILE A 33 9.66 0.24 7.88
CA ILE A 33 9.34 -1.03 8.54
C ILE A 33 8.66 -1.98 7.54
N LEU A 34 7.67 -1.49 6.80
CA LEU A 34 6.86 -2.27 5.87
C LEU A 34 7.69 -2.81 4.70
N ARG A 35 8.69 -2.07 4.23
CA ARG A 35 9.59 -2.54 3.17
C ARG A 35 10.36 -3.79 3.59
N GLY A 36 10.78 -3.88 4.85
CA GLY A 36 11.40 -5.08 5.41
C GLY A 36 10.44 -6.26 5.41
N LEU A 37 9.23 -6.05 5.96
CA LEU A 37 8.19 -7.08 6.02
C LEU A 37 7.79 -7.64 4.65
N VAL A 38 7.64 -6.77 3.65
CA VAL A 38 7.31 -7.19 2.28
C VAL A 38 8.48 -7.91 1.61
N ALA A 39 9.73 -7.55 1.93
CA ALA A 39 10.91 -8.24 1.42
C ALA A 39 11.04 -9.66 2.01
N GLU A 40 10.73 -9.84 3.30
CA GLU A 40 10.78 -11.14 3.97
C GLU A 40 9.59 -12.04 3.62
N ALA A 41 8.41 -11.45 3.42
CA ALA A 41 7.18 -12.15 3.07
C ALA A 41 6.47 -11.47 1.90
N PRO A 42 6.96 -11.64 0.65
CA PRO A 42 6.40 -10.99 -0.53
C PRO A 42 4.94 -11.39 -0.84
N GLY A 43 4.50 -12.53 -0.30
CA GLY A 43 3.12 -13.02 -0.37
C GLY A 43 2.18 -12.51 0.73
N HIS A 44 2.65 -11.65 1.63
CA HIS A 44 1.80 -11.05 2.65
C HIS A 44 1.09 -9.81 2.07
N THR A 45 -0.09 -10.01 1.48
CA THR A 45 -0.85 -8.96 0.78
C THR A 45 -1.17 -7.77 1.69
N ALA A 46 -1.55 -8.01 2.95
CA ALA A 46 -1.85 -6.94 3.91
C ALA A 46 -0.64 -6.03 4.18
N ALA A 47 0.58 -6.60 4.30
CA ALA A 47 1.82 -5.83 4.44
C ALA A 47 2.09 -4.96 3.20
N ARG A 48 1.92 -5.54 2.00
CA ARG A 48 2.10 -4.82 0.74
C ARG A 48 1.07 -3.71 0.56
N LEU A 49 -0.18 -3.95 0.96
CA LEU A 49 -1.26 -2.97 0.85
C LEU A 49 -1.05 -1.79 1.81
N LEU A 50 -0.65 -2.06 3.05
CA LEU A 50 -0.32 -1.00 4.00
C LEU A 50 0.90 -0.18 3.52
N LEU A 51 1.89 -0.84 2.89
CA LEU A 51 3.04 -0.18 2.27
C LEU A 51 2.60 0.77 1.14
N ALA A 52 1.76 0.28 0.22
CA ALA A 52 1.22 1.08 -0.86
C ALA A 52 0.45 2.30 -0.35
N ARG A 53 -0.37 2.11 0.69
CA ARG A 53 -1.13 3.18 1.33
C ARG A 53 -0.21 4.20 2.00
N ALA A 54 0.87 3.76 2.66
CA ALA A 54 1.86 4.65 3.24
C ALA A 54 2.62 5.45 2.16
N TYR A 55 2.95 4.84 1.03
CA TYR A 55 3.50 5.55 -0.13
C TYR A 55 2.52 6.58 -0.70
N TYR A 56 1.24 6.24 -0.82
CA TYR A 56 0.21 7.16 -1.27
C TYR A 56 0.14 8.40 -0.36
N HIS A 57 0.05 8.22 0.96
CA HIS A 57 -0.04 9.35 1.88
C HIS A 57 1.25 10.18 1.97
N SER A 58 2.42 9.57 1.80
CA SER A 58 3.71 10.27 1.74
C SER A 58 4.04 10.88 0.35
N ALA A 59 3.07 10.94 -0.56
CA ALA A 59 3.20 11.48 -1.92
C ALA A 59 4.22 10.75 -2.83
N GLN A 60 4.64 9.54 -2.45
CA GLN A 60 5.51 8.66 -3.24
C GLN A 60 4.67 7.83 -4.23
N LEU A 61 3.93 8.51 -5.11
CA LEU A 61 2.86 7.88 -5.91
C LEU A 61 3.36 6.79 -6.85
N GLY A 62 4.53 6.95 -7.48
CA GLY A 62 5.09 5.91 -8.37
C GLY A 62 5.43 4.61 -7.64
N ARG A 63 5.85 4.70 -6.37
CA ARG A 63 6.08 3.52 -5.52
C ARG A 63 4.77 2.88 -5.09
N ALA A 64 3.78 3.69 -4.71
CA ALA A 64 2.43 3.21 -4.40
C ALA A 64 1.84 2.41 -5.58
N GLU A 65 1.89 2.98 -6.79
CA GLU A 65 1.43 2.36 -8.02
C GLU A 65 2.09 1.00 -8.28
N THR A 66 3.42 0.91 -8.09
CA THR A 66 4.18 -0.35 -8.27
C THR A 66 3.68 -1.43 -7.32
N GLU A 67 3.53 -1.11 -6.03
CA GLU A 67 3.04 -2.07 -5.03
C GLU A 67 1.60 -2.49 -5.32
N LEU A 68 0.74 -1.56 -5.73
CA LEU A 68 -0.67 -1.85 -6.03
C LEU A 68 -0.82 -2.75 -7.25
N ARG A 69 -0.03 -2.53 -8.31
CA ARG A 69 -0.03 -3.44 -9.45
C ARG A 69 0.45 -4.83 -9.07
N ALA A 70 1.47 -4.94 -8.22
CA ALA A 70 1.92 -6.24 -7.73
C ALA A 70 0.86 -6.96 -6.88
N ILE A 71 0.01 -6.22 -6.15
CA ILE A 71 -1.14 -6.81 -5.45
C ILE A 71 -2.14 -7.35 -6.47
N LEU A 72 -2.55 -6.54 -7.45
CA LEU A 72 -3.59 -6.90 -8.41
C LEU A 72 -3.17 -7.96 -9.43
N ASP A 73 -1.88 -8.07 -9.73
CA ASP A 73 -1.32 -9.17 -10.53
C ASP A 73 -1.53 -10.52 -9.85
N ARG A 74 -1.43 -10.54 -8.51
CA ARG A 74 -1.60 -11.76 -7.70
C ARG A 74 -3.05 -12.01 -7.29
N ASP A 75 -3.74 -10.95 -6.89
CA ASP A 75 -5.13 -10.99 -6.45
C ASP A 75 -5.93 -9.87 -7.16
N PRO A 76 -6.46 -10.16 -8.35
CA PRO A 76 -7.18 -9.17 -9.16
C PRO A 76 -8.54 -8.77 -8.57
N VAL A 77 -9.01 -9.49 -7.55
CA VAL A 77 -10.30 -9.23 -6.87
C VAL A 77 -10.14 -8.33 -5.63
N GLU A 78 -8.93 -7.88 -5.32
CA GLU A 78 -8.68 -7.00 -4.17
C GLU A 78 -9.25 -5.60 -4.44
N SER A 79 -10.52 -5.40 -4.07
CA SER A 79 -11.30 -4.20 -4.35
C SER A 79 -10.63 -2.92 -3.83
N TYR A 80 -10.02 -3.00 -2.65
CA TYR A 80 -9.37 -1.84 -2.04
C TYR A 80 -8.06 -1.46 -2.76
N ALA A 81 -7.29 -2.44 -3.24
CA ALA A 81 -6.09 -2.17 -4.05
C ALA A 81 -6.47 -1.54 -5.40
N THR A 82 -7.58 -2.01 -6.01
CA THR A 82 -8.11 -1.44 -7.25
C THR A 82 -8.52 0.02 -7.07
N LEU A 83 -9.27 0.33 -6.01
CA LEU A 83 -9.65 1.69 -5.68
C LEU A 83 -8.42 2.58 -5.46
N LEU A 84 -7.47 2.12 -4.64
CA LEU A 84 -6.27 2.89 -4.30
C LEU A 84 -5.36 3.11 -5.51
N LEU A 85 -5.30 2.18 -6.47
CA LEU A 85 -4.57 2.36 -7.73
C LEU A 85 -5.21 3.46 -8.57
N GLY A 86 -6.53 3.43 -8.74
CA GLY A 86 -7.27 4.50 -9.42
C GLY A 86 -6.97 5.86 -8.81
N ARG A 87 -7.07 6.00 -7.48
CA ARG A 87 -6.77 7.27 -6.77
C ARG A 87 -5.32 7.71 -6.90
N THR A 88 -4.40 6.76 -6.91
CA THR A 88 -2.97 7.03 -7.09
C THR A 88 -2.71 7.61 -8.47
N LEU A 89 -3.32 7.03 -9.51
CA LEU A 89 -3.22 7.50 -10.89
C LEU A 89 -3.87 8.88 -11.09
N GLU A 90 -5.05 9.14 -10.50
CA GLU A 90 -5.66 10.49 -10.50
C GLU A 90 -4.70 11.52 -9.90
N ARG A 91 -4.10 11.21 -8.75
CA ARG A 91 -3.19 12.14 -8.07
C ARG A 91 -1.86 12.34 -8.81
N GLN A 92 -1.51 11.44 -9.72
CA GLN A 92 -0.40 11.62 -10.66
C GLN A 92 -0.79 12.44 -11.90
N GLY A 93 -2.07 12.82 -12.07
CA GLY A 93 -2.58 13.51 -13.25
C GLY A 93 -2.81 12.58 -14.46
N ARG A 94 -2.97 11.27 -14.20
CA ARG A 94 -3.19 10.23 -15.23
C ARG A 94 -4.63 9.76 -15.24
N ASP A 95 -5.56 10.71 -15.37
CA ASP A 95 -7.00 10.47 -15.22
C ASP A 95 -7.54 9.44 -16.23
N ALA A 96 -7.01 9.43 -17.45
CA ALA A 96 -7.37 8.46 -18.48
C ALA A 96 -7.06 7.01 -18.06
N GLU A 97 -5.93 6.81 -17.37
CA GLU A 97 -5.53 5.50 -16.86
C GLU A 97 -6.24 5.16 -15.55
N ALA A 98 -6.57 6.15 -14.72
CA ALA A 98 -7.31 5.98 -13.47
C ALA A 98 -8.76 5.53 -13.70
N ALA A 99 -9.42 6.09 -14.72
CA ALA A 99 -10.83 5.91 -15.00
C ALA A 99 -11.32 4.44 -15.03
N PRO A 100 -10.66 3.49 -15.71
CA PRO A 100 -11.07 2.08 -15.66
C PRO A 100 -11.00 1.48 -14.25
N TYR A 101 -9.95 1.76 -13.47
CA TYR A 101 -9.81 1.23 -12.10
C TYR A 101 -10.86 1.80 -11.15
N LEU A 102 -11.17 3.09 -11.25
CA LEU A 102 -12.20 3.72 -10.41
C LEU A 102 -13.61 3.20 -10.74
N ARG A 103 -13.92 3.00 -12.03
CA ARG A 103 -15.18 2.39 -12.45
C ARG A 103 -15.29 0.95 -11.94
N LEU A 104 -14.22 0.17 -12.06
CA LEU A 104 -14.18 -1.20 -11.56
C LEU A 104 -14.37 -1.23 -10.03
N ALA A 105 -13.66 -0.36 -9.29
CA ALA A 105 -13.83 -0.23 -7.84
C ALA A 105 -15.27 0.15 -7.44
N ALA A 106 -15.89 1.08 -8.17
CA ALA A 106 -17.28 1.47 -7.94
C ALA A 106 -18.25 0.31 -8.18
N ALA A 107 -18.03 -0.49 -9.23
CA ALA A 107 -18.85 -1.66 -9.52
C ALA A 107 -18.72 -2.75 -8.44
N MET A 108 -17.50 -2.99 -7.93
CA MET A 108 -17.25 -3.98 -6.86
C MET A 108 -17.85 -3.55 -5.52
N THR A 109 -17.92 -2.24 -5.25
CA THR A 109 -18.44 -1.71 -3.98
C THR A 109 -19.95 -1.46 -4.03
N GLY A 110 -20.51 -1.15 -5.22
CA GLY A 110 -21.95 -0.91 -5.43
C GLY A 110 -22.77 -2.15 -5.76
N SER A 111 -22.19 -3.34 -5.60
CA SER A 111 -22.91 -4.61 -5.66
C SER A 111 -23.54 -4.91 -4.28
N GLU A 112 -24.44 -4.03 -3.83
CA GLU A 112 -25.27 -4.19 -2.63
C GLU A 112 -26.75 -4.24 -3.00
#